data_AF-A0A522SAQ1-F1
#
_entry.id   AF-A0A522SAQ1-F1
#
_cell.length_a   1.000
_cell.length_b   1.000
_cell.length_c   1.000
_cell.angle_alpha   90.00
_cell.angle_beta   90.00
_cell.angle_gamma   90.00
#
_symmetry.space_group_name_H-M   'P 1'
#
loop_
_entity.id
_entity.type
_entity.pdbx_description
1 polymer ?
#
loop_
_entity_poly.entity_id
_entity_poly.type
_entity_poly.pdbx_seq_one_letter_code
_entity_poly.pdbx_strand_id
1 'polypeptide(L)'
;MNAVNGAISQKDWQTVAELAPRIANHAEPPILEKVKILAWLNIDAPKFRGFDVKAKDDAAAMGDAAKKGDGQAVVADYAKIQQSCLGCHEQFRQKFIDHFYGG
;
A
#
# COMPACT_ATOMS: atom_id res chain seq x y z
N MET A 1 -2.93 -8.08 0.68
CA MET A 1 -4.17 -7.63 -0.01
C MET A 1 -5.27 -8.68 -0.01
N ASN A 2 -5.03 -9.92 -0.46
CA ASN A 2 -6.09 -10.95 -0.58
C ASN A 2 -6.83 -11.25 0.74
N ALA A 3 -6.10 -11.37 1.86
CA ALA A 3 -6.71 -11.61 3.17
C ALA A 3 -7.68 -10.50 3.59
N VAL A 4 -7.29 -9.23 3.41
CA VAL A 4 -8.17 -8.07 3.66
C VAL A 4 -9.40 -8.10 2.76
N ASN A 5 -9.22 -8.39 1.46
CA ASN A 5 -10.35 -8.48 0.52
C ASN A 5 -11.38 -9.55 0.95
N GLY A 6 -10.89 -10.72 1.38
CA GLY A 6 -11.73 -11.79 1.91
C GLY A 6 -12.50 -11.35 3.16
N ALA A 7 -11.81 -10.73 4.11
CA ALA A 7 -12.42 -10.21 5.33
C ALA A 7 -13.49 -9.14 5.03
N ILE A 8 -13.21 -8.20 4.12
CA ILE A 8 -14.19 -7.18 3.67
C ILE A 8 -15.43 -7.85 3.05
N SER A 9 -15.22 -8.85 2.19
CA SER A 9 -16.32 -9.56 1.51
C SER A 9 -17.24 -10.29 2.50
N GLN A 10 -16.67 -10.76 3.61
CA GLN A 10 -17.41 -11.42 4.70
C GLN A 10 -17.94 -10.45 5.76
N LYS A 11 -17.65 -9.14 5.62
CA LYS A 11 -17.91 -8.10 6.63
C LYS A 11 -17.25 -8.40 7.99
N ASP A 12 -16.12 -9.11 7.97
CA ASP A 12 -15.32 -9.38 9.16
C ASP A 12 -14.43 -8.18 9.49
N TRP A 13 -15.05 -7.18 10.12
CA TRP A 13 -14.38 -5.92 10.45
C TRP A 13 -13.30 -6.06 11.50
N GLN A 14 -13.38 -7.09 12.36
CA GLN A 14 -12.32 -7.39 13.30
C GLN A 14 -11.05 -7.80 12.54
N THR A 15 -11.16 -8.76 11.63
CA THR A 15 -10.02 -9.18 10.80
C THR A 15 -9.51 -8.04 9.92
N VAL A 16 -10.38 -7.19 9.37
CA VAL A 16 -9.94 -5.98 8.63
C VAL A 16 -9.10 -5.06 9.53
N ALA A 17 -9.55 -4.79 10.76
CA ALA A 17 -8.83 -3.94 11.71
C ALA A 17 -7.48 -4.53 12.13
N GLU A 18 -7.37 -5.85 12.24
CA GLU A 18 -6.11 -6.54 12.57
C GLU A 18 -5.11 -6.55 11.40
N LEU A 19 -5.61 -6.63 10.17
CA LEU A 19 -4.77 -6.70 8.96
C LEU A 19 -4.34 -5.33 8.44
N ALA A 20 -5.17 -4.29 8.63
CA ALA A 20 -4.90 -2.95 8.11
C ALA A 20 -3.53 -2.36 8.56
N PRO A 21 -3.11 -2.46 9.84
CA PRO A 21 -1.78 -1.99 10.28
C PRO A 21 -0.61 -2.71 9.61
N ARG A 22 -0.80 -3.93 9.11
CA ARG A 22 0.24 -4.68 8.39
C ARG A 22 0.48 -4.14 6.99
N ILE A 23 -0.53 -3.47 6.41
CA ILE A 23 -0.37 -2.73 5.15
C ILE A 23 0.34 -1.40 5.44
N ALA A 24 -0.09 -0.67 6.47
CA ALA A 24 0.52 0.62 6.83
C ALA A 24 1.99 0.50 7.28
N ASN A 25 2.35 -0.61 7.94
CA ASN A 25 3.68 -0.83 8.50
C ASN A 25 4.36 -2.05 7.85
N HIS A 26 4.30 -2.15 6.53
CA HIS A 26 4.98 -3.22 5.80
C HIS A 26 6.51 -3.09 5.93
N ALA A 27 7.22 -4.21 5.75
CA ALA A 27 8.68 -4.22 5.76
C ALA A 27 9.23 -3.28 4.66
N GLU A 28 10.23 -2.48 5.02
CA GLU A 28 10.96 -1.63 4.08
C GLU A 28 12.29 -2.28 3.69
N PRO A 29 12.83 -1.97 2.50
CA PRO A 29 14.15 -2.46 2.11
C PRO A 29 15.25 -1.90 3.06
N PRO A 30 16.38 -2.61 3.20
CA PRO A 30 17.54 -2.10 3.92
C PRO A 30 17.95 -0.68 3.46
N ILE A 31 18.49 0.14 4.38
CA ILE A 31 18.78 1.56 4.12
C ILE A 31 19.64 1.76 2.87
N LEU A 32 20.68 0.95 2.66
CA LEU A 32 21.56 1.05 1.50
C LEU A 32 20.82 0.76 0.17
N GLU A 33 19.89 -0.18 0.19
CA GLU A 33 19.04 -0.48 -0.97
C GLU A 33 18.06 0.68 -1.21
N LYS A 34 17.43 1.19 -0.15
CA LYS A 34 16.56 2.38 -0.22
C LYS A 34 17.28 3.56 -0.85
N VAL A 35 18.54 3.85 -0.48
CA VAL A 35 19.34 4.93 -1.09
C VAL A 35 19.56 4.71 -2.58
N LYS A 36 19.92 3.48 -3.01
CA LYS A 36 20.12 3.14 -4.43
C LYS A 36 18.83 3.36 -5.23
N ILE A 37 17.70 2.89 -4.70
CA ILE A 37 16.38 3.04 -5.33
C ILE A 37 16.05 4.52 -5.53
N LEU A 38 16.27 5.34 -4.49
CA LEU A 38 15.96 6.77 -4.55
C LEU A 38 16.88 7.54 -5.50
N ALA A 39 18.16 7.17 -5.58
CA ALA A 39 19.09 7.74 -6.54
C ALA A 39 18.68 7.42 -7.99
N TRP A 40 18.25 6.18 -8.25
CA TRP A 40 17.75 5.76 -9.57
C TRP A 40 16.44 6.46 -9.95
N LEU A 41 15.48 6.56 -9.01
CA LEU A 41 14.20 7.24 -9.23
C LEU A 41 14.38 8.73 -9.56
N ASN A 42 15.41 9.38 -8.98
CA ASN A 42 15.73 10.79 -9.23
C ASN A 42 14.49 11.71 -9.12
N ILE A 43 14.06 12.36 -10.20
CA ILE A 43 12.91 13.28 -10.24
C ILE A 43 11.58 12.59 -9.93
N ASP A 44 11.49 11.27 -10.10
CA ASP A 44 10.28 10.50 -9.83
C ASP A 44 10.18 10.06 -8.35
N ALA A 45 11.23 10.26 -7.55
CA ALA A 45 11.27 9.80 -6.16
C ALA A 45 10.12 10.36 -5.29
N PRO A 46 9.73 11.65 -5.39
CA PRO A 46 8.57 12.16 -4.64
C PRO A 46 7.26 11.45 -5.03
N LYS A 47 7.07 11.17 -6.32
CA LYS A 47 5.86 10.49 -6.81
C LYS A 47 5.79 9.03 -6.34
N PHE A 48 6.92 8.31 -6.44
CA PHE A 48 7.05 6.95 -5.94
C PHE A 48 6.72 6.87 -4.45
N ARG A 49 7.32 7.74 -3.64
CA ARG A 49 7.04 7.83 -2.18
C ARG A 49 5.60 8.26 -1.89
N GLY A 50 5.03 9.13 -2.71
CA GLY A 50 3.65 9.58 -2.57
C GLY A 50 2.64 8.43 -2.61
N PHE A 51 2.86 7.43 -3.47
CA PHE A 51 2.02 6.24 -3.49
C PHE A 51 2.14 5.41 -2.21
N ASP A 52 3.36 5.23 -1.69
CA ASP A 52 3.62 4.53 -0.43
C ASP A 52 2.91 5.22 0.75
N VAL A 53 3.18 6.52 0.94
CA VAL A 53 2.57 7.31 2.02
C VAL A 53 1.05 7.25 1.94
N LYS A 54 0.47 7.47 0.76
CA LYS A 54 -0.97 7.41 0.57
C LYS A 54 -1.56 6.03 0.90
N ALA A 55 -0.91 4.95 0.47
CA ALA A 55 -1.36 3.59 0.80
C ALA A 55 -1.31 3.32 2.31
N LYS A 56 -0.29 3.83 3.01
CA LYS A 56 -0.15 3.68 4.47
C LYS A 56 -1.23 4.47 5.22
N ASP A 57 -1.48 5.71 4.82
CA ASP A 57 -2.51 6.57 5.43
C ASP A 57 -3.91 6.01 5.21
N ASP A 58 -4.24 5.60 3.98
CA ASP A 58 -5.54 5.00 3.66
C ASP A 58 -5.72 3.64 4.38
N ALA A 59 -4.66 2.86 4.57
CA ALA A 59 -4.71 1.63 5.36
C ALA A 59 -4.97 1.91 6.84
N ALA A 60 -4.35 2.94 7.43
CA ALA A 60 -4.64 3.34 8.80
C ALA A 60 -6.11 3.76 8.95
N ALA A 61 -6.62 4.59 8.02
CA ALA A 61 -8.01 5.03 7.99
C ALA A 61 -9.00 3.85 7.86
N MET A 62 -8.72 2.90 6.94
CA MET A 62 -9.52 1.68 6.77
C MET A 62 -9.59 0.86 8.07
N GLY A 63 -8.46 0.73 8.80
CA GLY A 63 -8.42 0.04 10.08
C GLY A 63 -9.28 0.72 11.15
N ASP A 64 -9.26 2.06 11.21
CA ASP A 64 -10.09 2.82 12.15
C ASP A 64 -11.58 2.78 11.78
N ALA A 65 -11.92 2.79 10.50
CA ALA A 65 -13.28 2.55 10.02
C ALA A 65 -13.78 1.16 10.41
N ALA A 66 -12.93 0.13 10.24
CA ALA A 66 -13.27 -1.25 10.60
C ALA A 66 -13.52 -1.40 12.11
N LYS A 67 -12.71 -0.77 12.97
CA LYS A 67 -12.96 -0.75 14.43
C LYS A 67 -14.32 -0.15 14.81
N LYS A 68 -14.83 0.78 13.99
CA LYS A 68 -16.15 1.42 14.17
C LYS A 68 -17.30 0.64 13.53
N GLY A 69 -17.01 -0.44 12.81
CA GLY A 69 -17.99 -1.18 12.02
C GLY A 69 -18.52 -0.42 10.80
N ASP A 70 -17.83 0.65 10.37
CA ASP A 70 -18.23 1.47 9.23
C ASP A 70 -17.81 0.80 7.92
N GLY A 71 -18.64 -0.12 7.44
CA GLY A 71 -18.36 -0.88 6.22
C GLY A 71 -18.25 -0.02 4.96
N GLN A 72 -18.95 1.12 4.89
CA GLN A 72 -18.86 2.02 3.73
C GLN A 72 -17.51 2.72 3.69
N ALA A 73 -17.06 3.25 4.83
CA ALA A 73 -15.73 3.85 4.94
C ALA A 73 -14.62 2.81 4.69
N VAL A 74 -14.75 1.58 5.21
CA VAL A 74 -13.80 0.48 4.93
C VAL A 74 -13.65 0.23 3.43
N VAL A 75 -14.75 0.11 2.69
CA VAL A 75 -14.70 -0.14 1.24
C VAL A 75 -14.11 1.06 0.49
N ALA A 76 -14.47 2.29 0.89
CA ALA A 76 -13.94 3.50 0.27
C ALA A 76 -12.43 3.63 0.46
N ASP A 77 -11.93 3.42 1.69
CA ASP A 77 -10.50 3.48 1.97
C ASP A 77 -9.74 2.31 1.33
N TYR A 78 -10.33 1.11 1.29
CA TYR A 78 -9.75 -0.02 0.57
C TYR A 78 -9.56 0.26 -0.93
N ALA A 79 -10.54 0.90 -1.57
CA ALA A 79 -10.44 1.31 -2.97
C ALA A 79 -9.29 2.32 -3.20
N LYS A 80 -9.09 3.26 -2.27
CA LYS A 80 -7.98 4.22 -2.35
C LYS A 80 -6.61 3.53 -2.21
N ILE A 81 -6.48 2.51 -1.36
CA ILE A 81 -5.27 1.69 -1.25
C ILE A 81 -5.01 0.98 -2.59
N GLN A 82 -6.04 0.34 -3.17
CA GLN A 82 -5.92 -0.35 -4.45
C GLN A 82 -5.45 0.59 -5.58
N GLN A 83 -5.95 1.83 -5.61
CA GLN A 83 -5.52 2.85 -6.56
C GLN A 83 -4.05 3.24 -6.38
N SER A 84 -3.58 3.36 -5.13
CA SER A 84 -2.15 3.63 -4.86
C SER A 84 -1.26 2.47 -5.32
N CYS A 85 -1.68 1.22 -5.07
CA CYS A 85 -0.95 0.03 -5.55
C CYS A 85 -0.90 -0.01 -7.08
N LEU A 86 -2.04 0.17 -7.74
CA LEU A 86 -2.12 0.16 -9.20
C LEU A 86 -1.26 1.27 -9.82
N GLY A 87 -1.43 2.50 -9.34
CA GLY A 87 -0.71 3.67 -9.87
C GLY A 87 0.81 3.56 -9.71
N CYS A 88 1.29 3.02 -8.58
CA CYS A 88 2.72 2.74 -8.40
C CYS A 88 3.19 1.63 -9.34
N HIS A 89 2.44 0.53 -9.43
CA HIS A 89 2.85 -0.62 -10.22
C HIS A 89 2.89 -0.32 -11.72
N GLU A 90 1.89 0.38 -12.26
CA GLU A 90 1.85 0.76 -13.68
C GLU A 90 3.02 1.66 -14.08
N GLN A 91 3.49 2.51 -13.17
CA GLN A 91 4.51 3.51 -13.49
C GLN A 91 5.94 3.04 -13.24
N PHE A 92 6.14 2.22 -12.20
CA PHE A 92 7.47 1.93 -11.67
C PHE A 92 7.83 0.45 -11.66
N ARG A 93 6.87 -0.48 -11.53
CA ARG A 93 7.19 -1.89 -11.22
C ARG A 93 8.07 -2.55 -12.27
N GLN A 94 7.73 -2.44 -13.56
CA GLN A 94 8.51 -3.10 -14.60
C GLN A 94 9.92 -2.48 -14.70
N LYS A 95 10.02 -1.15 -14.79
CA LYS A 95 11.29 -0.42 -14.85
C LYS A 95 12.20 -0.74 -13.65
N PHE A 96 11.61 -0.88 -12.47
CA PHE A 96 12.31 -1.26 -11.25
C PHE A 96 12.88 -2.68 -11.35
N ILE A 97 12.05 -3.65 -11.80
CA ILE A 97 12.48 -5.04 -11.99
C ILE A 97 13.61 -5.12 -13.03
N ASP A 98 13.45 -4.46 -14.17
CA ASP A 98 14.44 -4.48 -15.25
C ASP A 98 15.78 -3.90 -14.76
N HIS A 99 15.75 -2.81 -13.97
CA HIS A 99 16.97 -2.16 -13.49
C HIS A 99 17.68 -2.94 -12.38
N PHE A 100 16.94 -3.49 -11.40
CA PHE A 100 17.51 -4.09 -10.20
C PHE A 100 17.62 -5.62 -10.23
N TYR A 101 16.82 -6.31 -11.06
CA TYR A 101 16.74 -7.77 -11.08
C TYR A 101 16.90 -8.39 -12.47
N GLY A 102 17.09 -7.59 -13.52
CA GLY A 102 17.59 -8.07 -14.81
C GLY A 102 16.55 -8.60 -15.81
N GLY A 103 15.26 -8.58 -15.47
CA GLY A 103 14.16 -8.95 -16.40
C GLY A 103 14.05 -10.42 -16.72
#